data_AF-A0A6M1RPP3-F1
#
_entry.id   AF-A0A6M1RPP3-F1
#
_cell.length_a   1.000
_cell.length_b   1.000
_cell.length_c   1.000
_cell.angle_alpha   90.00
_cell.angle_beta   90.00
_cell.angle_gamma   90.00
#
_symmetry.space_group_name_H-M   'P 1'
#
loop_
_entity.id
_entity.type
_entity.pdbx_description
1 polymer ?
#
loop_
_entity_poly.entity_id
_entity_poly.type
_entity_poly.pdbx_seq_one_letter_code
_entity_poly.pdbx_strand_id
1 'polypeptide(L)'
;MALWNAGCRTPQPADTALELFNGQNLAGWTHVLEDPTVPMEAVWSVRDGILICQGKPTGFLQTTQRFTNFRLFVEYRWAPGKEPSNSGILTRIQPPPRPLPRCVEVQLRHGNAGDVIGLQGMRIGAGQLRHFEGRSPAVGDISGVRKLVDAEKPPGEWNQVEILAKDDEYTVWINGQLVNHVRSVTRAAGPIGLQSEGGEIHFRRVRLIPLPSAISIR
;
A
#
# COMPACT_ATOMS: atom_id res chain seq x y z
N MET A 1 -18.11 0.67 54.19
CA MET A 1 -18.64 0.04 52.96
C MET A 1 -18.55 1.05 51.84
N ALA A 2 -17.62 0.88 50.91
CA ALA A 2 -17.60 1.62 49.65
C ALA A 2 -17.18 0.60 48.58
N LEU A 3 -18.15 0.22 47.75
CA LEU A 3 -18.04 -0.85 46.78
C LEU A 3 -17.19 -0.39 45.58
N TRP A 4 -16.26 -1.26 45.19
CA TRP A 4 -15.50 -1.15 43.95
C TRP A 4 -16.45 -1.29 42.76
N ASN A 5 -16.54 -0.25 41.92
CA ASN A 5 -17.04 -0.41 40.55
C ASN A 5 -15.89 -0.93 39.68
N ALA A 6 -15.68 -2.25 39.74
CA ALA A 6 -14.99 -2.97 38.68
C ALA A 6 -15.90 -2.96 37.44
N GLY A 7 -15.76 -1.92 36.62
CA GLY A 7 -16.35 -1.91 35.29
C GLY A 7 -15.75 -3.05 34.48
N CYS A 8 -16.53 -4.11 34.25
CA CYS A 8 -16.27 -5.08 33.20
C CYS A 8 -16.12 -4.32 31.88
N ARG A 9 -14.89 -4.08 31.44
CA ARG A 9 -14.64 -3.77 30.03
C ARG A 9 -14.96 -5.04 29.27
N THR A 10 -16.10 -5.03 28.57
CA THR A 10 -16.34 -5.97 27.49
C THR A 10 -15.12 -5.95 26.57
N PRO A 11 -14.52 -7.11 26.22
CA PRO A 11 -13.52 -7.15 25.17
C PRO A 11 -14.14 -6.56 23.91
N GLN A 12 -13.58 -5.48 23.37
CA GLN A 12 -13.87 -5.11 21.99
C GLN A 12 -13.50 -6.33 21.13
N PRO A 13 -14.31 -6.71 20.12
CA PRO A 13 -13.89 -7.71 19.17
C PRO A 13 -12.53 -7.28 18.62
N ALA A 14 -11.52 -8.14 18.76
CA ALA A 14 -10.24 -7.88 18.13
C ALA A 14 -10.49 -7.59 16.64
N ASP A 15 -9.78 -6.59 16.13
CA ASP A 15 -9.71 -6.23 14.72
C ASP A 15 -9.34 -7.48 13.89
N THR A 16 -10.34 -8.24 13.43
CA THR A 16 -10.12 -9.48 12.69
C THR A 16 -9.39 -9.15 11.39
N ALA A 17 -8.28 -9.84 11.15
CA ALA A 17 -7.54 -9.66 9.93
C ALA A 17 -8.35 -10.11 8.71
N LEU A 18 -8.32 -9.29 7.67
CA LEU A 18 -8.90 -9.55 6.36
C LEU A 18 -7.79 -10.04 5.44
N GLU A 19 -7.94 -11.25 4.90
CA GLU A 19 -7.12 -11.72 3.79
C GLU A 19 -7.67 -11.06 2.51
N LEU A 20 -7.05 -9.95 2.09
CA LEU A 20 -7.48 -9.21 0.90
C LEU A 20 -7.19 -10.03 -0.36
N PHE A 21 -6.09 -10.78 -0.40
CA PHE A 21 -5.82 -11.75 -1.46
C PHE A 21 -5.96 -13.18 -0.92
N ASN A 22 -6.83 -13.97 -1.56
CA ASN A 22 -7.19 -15.32 -1.09
C ASN A 22 -6.29 -16.44 -1.64
N GLY A 23 -5.29 -16.12 -2.48
CA GLY A 23 -4.41 -17.11 -3.10
C GLY A 23 -5.02 -17.89 -4.28
N GLN A 24 -6.29 -17.66 -4.62
CA GLN A 24 -7.01 -18.46 -5.61
C GLN A 24 -7.48 -17.62 -6.80
N ASN A 25 -7.99 -16.42 -6.56
CA ASN A 25 -8.55 -15.56 -7.59
C ASN A 25 -8.56 -14.08 -7.15
N LEU A 26 -9.18 -13.22 -7.96
CA LEU A 26 -9.28 -11.78 -7.75
C LEU A 26 -10.62 -11.35 -7.13
N ALA A 27 -11.32 -12.24 -6.43
CA ALA A 27 -12.55 -11.86 -5.72
C ALA A 27 -12.28 -10.73 -4.73
N GLY A 28 -13.10 -9.67 -4.79
CA GLY A 28 -12.90 -8.46 -3.98
C GLY A 28 -11.93 -7.43 -4.57
N TRP A 29 -11.44 -7.66 -5.79
CA TRP A 29 -10.58 -6.73 -6.52
C TRP A 29 -11.23 -6.24 -7.82
N THR A 30 -10.80 -5.05 -8.25
CA THR A 30 -11.07 -4.47 -9.57
C THR A 30 -9.79 -3.81 -10.08
N HIS A 31 -9.77 -3.31 -11.31
CA HIS A 31 -8.56 -2.76 -11.92
C HIS A 31 -8.80 -1.41 -12.61
N VAL A 32 -7.71 -0.68 -12.81
CA VAL A 32 -7.62 0.45 -13.73
C VAL A 32 -6.34 0.26 -14.53
N LEU A 33 -6.43 0.33 -15.85
CA LEU A 33 -5.29 0.26 -16.76
C LEU A 33 -5.26 1.51 -17.64
N GLU A 34 -4.06 1.90 -18.06
CA GLU A 34 -3.83 3.01 -19.00
C GLU A 34 -4.43 2.73 -20.37
N ASP A 35 -4.29 1.50 -20.86
CA ASP A 35 -5.00 1.02 -22.03
C ASP A 35 -6.24 0.23 -21.57
N PRO A 36 -7.46 0.80 -21.67
CA PRO A 36 -8.68 0.13 -21.25
C PRO A 36 -9.11 -1.00 -22.19
N THR A 37 -8.46 -1.14 -23.35
CA THR A 37 -8.74 -2.23 -24.30
C THR A 37 -8.00 -3.52 -23.95
N VAL A 38 -6.94 -3.42 -23.12
CA VAL A 38 -6.21 -4.59 -22.62
C VAL A 38 -7.03 -5.25 -21.51
N PRO A 39 -7.35 -6.55 -21.64
CA PRO A 39 -8.09 -7.27 -20.60
C PRO A 39 -7.23 -7.40 -19.33
N MET A 40 -7.87 -7.37 -18.17
CA MET A 40 -7.20 -7.48 -16.87
C MET A 40 -6.30 -8.72 -16.79
N GLU A 41 -6.74 -9.84 -17.36
CA GLU A 41 -6.07 -11.15 -17.33
C GLU A 41 -4.76 -11.16 -18.11
N ALA A 42 -4.55 -10.22 -19.03
CA ALA A 42 -3.27 -10.05 -19.71
C ALA A 42 -2.21 -9.40 -18.79
N VAL A 43 -2.63 -8.74 -17.71
CA VAL A 43 -1.75 -8.03 -16.76
C VAL A 43 -1.68 -8.74 -15.42
N TRP A 44 -2.82 -9.25 -14.94
CA TRP A 44 -2.99 -9.83 -13.61
C TRP A 44 -3.49 -11.27 -13.72
N SER A 45 -2.75 -12.20 -13.14
CA SER A 45 -3.14 -13.61 -13.08
C SER A 45 -2.82 -14.22 -11.73
N VAL A 46 -3.51 -15.31 -11.37
CA VAL A 46 -3.23 -16.07 -10.14
C VAL A 46 -2.76 -17.46 -10.53
N ARG A 47 -1.59 -17.86 -10.04
CA ARG A 47 -1.01 -19.18 -10.27
C ARG A 47 -0.31 -19.67 -9.01
N ASP A 48 -0.62 -20.88 -8.57
CA ASP A 48 0.04 -21.55 -7.44
C ASP A 48 0.08 -20.70 -6.15
N GLY A 49 -1.02 -19.99 -5.85
CA GLY A 49 -1.09 -19.11 -4.67
C GLY A 49 -0.44 -17.74 -4.85
N ILE A 50 0.06 -17.43 -6.05
CA ILE A 50 0.81 -16.21 -6.35
C ILE A 50 0.00 -15.35 -7.33
N LEU A 51 -0.22 -14.09 -6.95
CA LEU A 51 -0.70 -13.04 -7.83
C LEU A 51 0.48 -12.51 -8.67
N ILE A 52 0.41 -12.65 -9.98
CA ILE A 52 1.43 -12.21 -10.93
C ILE A 52 0.93 -10.95 -11.63
N CYS A 53 1.74 -9.91 -11.63
CA CYS A 53 1.55 -8.67 -12.37
C CYS A 53 2.61 -8.56 -13.47
N GLN A 54 2.20 -8.36 -14.73
CA GLN A 54 3.13 -8.20 -15.86
C GLN A 54 3.80 -6.81 -15.90
N GLY A 55 3.26 -5.84 -15.16
CA GLY A 55 3.78 -4.47 -15.10
C GLY A 55 3.40 -3.59 -16.30
N LYS A 56 2.73 -4.13 -17.33
CA LYS A 56 2.33 -3.38 -18.53
C LYS A 56 0.94 -3.80 -19.03
N PRO A 57 0.08 -2.86 -19.45
CA PRO A 57 0.24 -1.40 -19.36
C PRO A 57 0.28 -0.89 -17.91
N THR A 58 0.61 0.39 -17.76
CA THR A 58 0.58 1.05 -16.45
C THR A 58 -0.82 1.01 -15.86
N GLY A 59 -0.94 0.83 -14.55
CA GLY A 59 -2.23 0.81 -13.88
C GLY A 59 -2.11 0.20 -12.49
N PHE A 60 -3.22 -0.35 -11.99
CA PHE A 60 -3.24 -1.03 -10.71
C PHE A 60 -4.45 -1.94 -10.56
N LEU A 61 -4.29 -2.95 -9.71
CA LEU A 61 -5.37 -3.70 -9.10
C LEU A 61 -5.73 -3.01 -7.77
N GLN A 62 -7.00 -2.90 -7.40
CA GLN A 62 -7.44 -2.34 -6.11
C GLN A 62 -8.58 -3.11 -5.47
N THR A 63 -8.66 -3.07 -4.14
CA THR A 63 -9.77 -3.63 -3.38
C THR A 63 -11.08 -2.90 -3.66
N THR A 64 -12.21 -3.60 -3.60
CA THR A 64 -13.54 -2.96 -3.64
C THR A 64 -13.87 -2.25 -2.32
N GLN A 65 -13.29 -2.72 -1.21
CA GLN A 65 -13.41 -2.10 0.11
C GLN A 65 -12.47 -0.90 0.25
N ARG A 66 -12.83 0.02 1.16
CA ARG A 66 -12.08 1.26 1.44
C ARG A 66 -11.67 1.29 2.90
N PHE A 67 -10.43 1.69 3.16
CA PHE A 67 -9.85 1.73 4.51
C PHE A 67 -9.24 3.10 4.80
N THR A 68 -9.29 3.53 6.07
CA THR A 68 -8.66 4.78 6.53
C THR A 68 -7.46 4.48 7.43
N ASN A 69 -7.70 3.76 8.52
CA ASN A 69 -6.69 3.31 9.47
C ASN A 69 -6.55 1.79 9.36
N PHE A 70 -5.32 1.30 9.25
CA PHE A 70 -5.04 -0.11 9.05
C PHE A 70 -3.59 -0.47 9.39
N ARG A 71 -3.37 -1.75 9.68
CA ARG A 71 -2.07 -2.40 9.56
C ARG A 71 -2.12 -3.38 8.39
N LEU A 72 -1.31 -3.13 7.37
CA LEU A 72 -1.29 -3.88 6.11
C LEU A 72 0.02 -4.66 6.00
N PHE A 73 -0.08 -5.92 5.58
CA PHE A 73 1.04 -6.81 5.34
C PHE A 73 1.01 -7.25 3.88
N VAL A 74 2.10 -6.99 3.16
CA VAL A 74 2.26 -7.37 1.76
C VAL A 74 3.56 -8.16 1.59
N GLU A 75 3.49 -9.30 0.91
CA GLU A 75 4.70 -9.98 0.45
C GLU A 75 4.84 -9.88 -1.05
N TYR A 76 5.99 -9.39 -1.50
CA TYR A 76 6.32 -9.24 -2.92
C TYR A 76 7.68 -9.80 -3.27
N ARG A 77 7.87 -10.11 -4.55
CA ARG A 77 9.19 -10.29 -5.17
C ARG A 77 9.16 -9.85 -6.62
N TRP A 78 10.29 -9.43 -7.15
CA TRP A 78 10.49 -9.41 -8.60
C TRP A 78 10.44 -10.85 -9.14
N ALA A 79 9.91 -11.03 -10.35
CA ALA A 79 9.85 -12.34 -10.97
C ALA A 79 11.25 -12.98 -11.04
N PRO A 80 11.44 -14.23 -10.59
CA PRO A 80 12.75 -14.86 -10.59
C PRO A 80 13.41 -14.86 -11.98
N GLY A 81 14.66 -14.41 -12.07
CA GLY A 81 15.40 -14.30 -13.33
C GLY A 81 14.97 -13.14 -14.23
N LYS A 82 14.12 -12.22 -13.75
CA LYS A 82 13.79 -10.96 -14.43
C LYS A 82 14.49 -9.79 -13.76
N GLU A 83 14.78 -8.76 -14.54
CA GLU A 83 15.30 -7.51 -14.01
C GLU A 83 14.25 -6.82 -13.12
N PRO A 84 14.64 -6.36 -11.93
CA PRO A 84 13.75 -5.60 -11.06
C PRO A 84 13.43 -4.22 -11.67
N SER A 85 12.25 -3.66 -11.37
CA SER A 85 11.77 -2.45 -12.05
C SER A 85 11.01 -1.53 -11.10
N ASN A 86 9.78 -1.13 -11.46
CA ASN A 86 8.89 -0.29 -10.68
C ASN A 86 7.57 -1.01 -10.31
N SER A 87 7.00 -0.67 -9.16
CA SER A 87 5.68 -1.05 -8.66
C SER A 87 5.46 -0.27 -7.35
N GLY A 88 4.29 -0.41 -6.74
CA GLY A 88 3.92 0.33 -5.55
C GLY A 88 2.75 -0.32 -4.82
N ILE A 89 2.74 -0.16 -3.50
CA ILE A 89 1.57 -0.45 -2.67
C ILE A 89 0.81 0.86 -2.54
N LEU A 90 -0.28 0.97 -3.29
CA LEU A 90 -1.13 2.15 -3.32
C LEU A 90 -2.14 2.09 -2.18
N THR A 91 -2.33 3.18 -1.45
CA THR A 91 -3.27 3.23 -0.33
C THR A 91 -4.06 4.52 -0.36
N ARG A 92 -5.25 4.50 0.25
CA ARG A 92 -6.16 5.67 0.29
C ARG A 92 -6.44 6.22 -1.11
N ILE A 93 -6.59 5.35 -2.12
CA ILE A 93 -6.84 5.73 -3.52
C ILE A 93 -8.11 6.59 -3.63
N GLN A 94 -8.01 7.73 -4.31
CA GLN A 94 -9.08 8.72 -4.48
C GLN A 94 -9.52 8.83 -5.95
N PRO A 95 -10.81 9.16 -6.20
CA PRO A 95 -11.29 9.50 -7.53
C PRO A 95 -10.70 10.84 -8.03
N PRO A 96 -10.80 11.14 -9.35
CA PRO A 96 -11.27 10.24 -10.41
C PRO A 96 -10.25 9.14 -10.74
N PRO A 97 -10.71 7.99 -11.27
CA PRO A 97 -9.80 6.91 -11.65
C PRO A 97 -8.85 7.38 -12.76
N ARG A 98 -7.58 7.02 -12.61
CA ARG A 98 -6.49 7.24 -13.57
C ARG A 98 -5.39 6.21 -13.30
N PRO A 99 -4.56 5.80 -14.27
CA PRO A 99 -3.59 4.71 -14.09
C PRO A 99 -2.58 4.94 -12.95
N LEU A 100 -2.22 6.19 -12.68
CA LEU A 100 -1.41 6.60 -11.54
C LEU A 100 -2.24 7.53 -10.63
N PRO A 101 -3.00 6.96 -9.68
CA PRO A 101 -4.09 7.69 -9.01
C PRO A 101 -3.60 8.63 -7.91
N ARG A 102 -4.48 9.54 -7.50
CA ARG A 102 -4.28 10.31 -6.26
C ARG A 102 -4.34 9.34 -5.07
N CYS A 103 -3.21 9.07 -4.46
CA CYS A 103 -3.07 8.07 -3.39
C CYS A 103 -1.83 8.37 -2.53
N VAL A 104 -1.69 7.63 -1.43
CA VAL A 104 -0.42 7.48 -0.73
C VAL A 104 0.18 6.15 -1.18
N GLU A 105 1.35 6.21 -1.80
CA GLU A 105 2.11 5.07 -2.26
C GLU A 105 3.22 4.75 -1.26
N VAL A 106 3.36 3.47 -0.90
CA VAL A 106 4.63 2.92 -0.41
C VAL A 106 5.33 2.31 -1.62
N GLN A 107 6.41 2.97 -2.03
CA GLN A 107 7.13 2.69 -3.27
C GLN A 107 7.74 1.29 -3.21
N LEU A 108 7.75 0.56 -4.33
CA LEU A 108 8.44 -0.72 -4.50
C LEU A 108 9.48 -0.70 -5.62
N ARG A 109 9.69 0.43 -6.31
CA ARG A 109 10.79 0.62 -7.25
C ARG A 109 12.09 0.12 -6.63
N HIS A 110 12.78 -0.73 -7.38
CA HIS A 110 14.03 -1.30 -6.92
C HIS A 110 15.06 -0.22 -6.57
N GLY A 111 15.63 -0.32 -5.36
CA GLY A 111 16.54 0.68 -4.80
C GLY A 111 15.81 1.83 -4.08
N ASN A 112 14.48 1.92 -4.15
CA ASN A 112 13.66 2.93 -3.50
C ASN A 112 12.52 2.33 -2.67
N ALA A 113 12.49 1.00 -2.47
CA ALA A 113 11.38 0.37 -1.76
C ALA A 113 11.26 0.91 -0.32
N GLY A 114 10.09 1.41 0.06
CA GLY A 114 9.84 2.02 1.37
C GLY A 114 9.86 3.56 1.40
N ASP A 115 10.16 4.23 0.28
CA ASP A 115 9.79 5.64 0.13
C ASP A 115 8.26 5.77 0.26
N VAL A 116 7.78 6.80 0.97
CA VAL A 116 6.34 7.09 1.08
C VAL A 116 6.04 8.33 0.28
N ILE A 117 5.15 8.22 -0.70
CA ILE A 117 4.94 9.22 -1.73
C ILE A 117 3.45 9.54 -1.84
N GLY A 118 3.10 10.82 -1.77
CA GLY A 118 1.79 11.33 -2.09
C GLY A 118 1.73 11.74 -3.56
N LEU A 119 0.91 11.05 -4.36
CA LEU A 119 0.74 11.34 -5.78
C LEU A 119 -0.45 12.27 -6.02
N GLN A 120 -0.41 13.03 -7.10
CA GLN A 120 -1.50 13.91 -7.57
C GLN A 120 -1.99 14.88 -6.48
N GLY A 121 -1.05 15.49 -5.76
CA GLY A 121 -1.33 16.41 -4.67
C GLY A 121 -1.90 15.74 -3.43
N MET A 122 -1.72 14.43 -3.25
CA MET A 122 -1.93 13.79 -1.95
C MET A 122 -0.88 14.32 -0.97
N ARG A 123 -1.30 15.02 0.08
CA ARG A 123 -0.36 15.70 0.97
C ARG A 123 0.38 14.70 1.85
N ILE A 124 1.69 14.81 1.85
CA ILE A 124 2.61 14.38 2.91
C ILE A 124 3.25 15.64 3.50
N GLY A 125 3.36 15.73 4.82
CA GLY A 125 3.80 16.95 5.49
C GLY A 125 5.22 17.36 5.12
N ALA A 126 5.39 18.60 4.71
CA ALA A 126 6.70 19.22 4.59
C ALA A 126 7.36 19.39 5.98
N GLY A 127 8.69 19.58 6.00
CA GLY A 127 9.46 19.80 7.25
C GLY A 127 9.95 18.53 7.93
N GLN A 128 9.79 17.37 7.29
CA GLN A 128 10.33 16.09 7.74
C GLN A 128 11.70 15.86 7.10
N LEU A 129 12.62 15.18 7.80
CA LEU A 129 13.91 14.81 7.21
C LEU A 129 13.71 13.91 5.99
N ARG A 130 14.48 14.17 4.92
CA ARG A 130 14.41 13.46 3.62
C ARG A 130 13.11 13.67 2.85
N HIS A 131 12.33 14.67 3.27
CA HIS A 131 11.20 15.17 2.48
C HIS A 131 11.68 15.66 1.11
N PHE A 132 10.84 15.46 0.11
CA PHE A 132 11.04 15.97 -1.22
C PHE A 132 9.70 16.32 -1.87
N GLU A 133 9.76 17.23 -2.82
CA GLU A 133 8.63 17.59 -3.67
C GLU A 133 9.05 17.46 -5.13
N GLY A 134 8.06 17.30 -5.99
CA GLY A 134 8.28 17.21 -7.43
C GLY A 134 6.97 17.34 -8.19
N ARG A 135 7.08 17.32 -9.52
CA ARG A 135 5.91 17.32 -10.39
C ARG A 135 6.22 16.58 -11.68
N SER A 136 5.27 15.80 -12.18
CA SER A 136 5.33 15.26 -13.54
C SER A 136 3.95 15.28 -14.21
N PRO A 137 3.86 15.24 -15.54
CA PRO A 137 2.57 15.14 -16.23
C PRO A 137 1.76 13.91 -15.82
N ALA A 138 2.43 12.77 -15.60
CA ALA A 138 1.77 11.48 -15.37
C ALA A 138 1.21 11.33 -13.94
N VAL A 139 1.87 11.94 -12.94
CA VAL A 139 1.50 11.78 -11.52
C VAL A 139 1.17 13.11 -10.82
N GLY A 140 1.17 14.23 -11.54
CA GLY A 140 0.93 15.58 -11.01
C GLY A 140 1.93 15.97 -9.93
N ASP A 141 1.46 16.71 -8.94
CA ASP A 141 2.28 17.16 -7.81
C ASP A 141 2.59 15.99 -6.88
N ILE A 142 3.86 15.89 -6.49
CA ILE A 142 4.42 14.86 -5.62
C ILE A 142 4.90 15.51 -4.33
N SER A 143 4.57 14.91 -3.20
CA SER A 143 5.22 15.17 -1.92
C SER A 143 5.55 13.84 -1.26
N GLY A 144 6.80 13.62 -0.87
CA GLY A 144 7.24 12.33 -0.35
C GLY A 144 8.35 12.42 0.67
N VAL A 145 8.62 11.31 1.35
CA VAL A 145 9.74 11.15 2.28
C VAL A 145 10.50 9.90 1.87
N ARG A 146 11.79 10.05 1.54
CA ARG A 146 12.65 8.90 1.17
C ARG A 146 12.80 7.94 2.35
N LYS A 147 13.21 6.70 2.12
CA LYS A 147 13.48 5.68 3.14
C LYS A 147 14.74 5.96 3.96
N LEU A 148 14.84 5.33 5.14
CA LEU A 148 15.91 5.54 6.12
C LEU A 148 17.12 4.66 5.79
N VAL A 149 16.83 3.42 5.42
CA VAL A 149 17.81 2.36 5.16
C VAL A 149 17.33 1.51 3.99
N ASP A 150 18.26 0.90 3.29
CA ASP A 150 17.97 -0.16 2.31
C ASP A 150 17.70 -1.47 3.06
N ALA A 151 16.55 -2.09 2.81
CA ALA A 151 16.15 -3.34 3.46
C ALA A 151 15.59 -4.38 2.47
N GLU A 152 15.71 -4.12 1.15
CA GLU A 152 15.32 -5.07 0.11
C GLU A 152 16.25 -6.28 0.09
N LYS A 153 15.68 -7.46 -0.07
CA LYS A 153 16.43 -8.66 -0.48
C LYS A 153 16.73 -8.61 -1.98
N PRO A 154 17.71 -9.41 -2.45
CA PRO A 154 17.99 -9.53 -3.88
C PRO A 154 16.75 -9.84 -4.73
N PRO A 155 16.70 -9.40 -6.00
CA PRO A 155 15.62 -9.73 -6.92
C PRO A 155 15.36 -11.24 -7.00
N GLY A 156 14.08 -11.63 -7.07
CA GLY A 156 13.65 -13.04 -7.01
C GLY A 156 13.36 -13.56 -5.60
N GLU A 157 13.88 -12.91 -4.55
CA GLU A 157 13.58 -13.26 -3.16
C GLU A 157 12.35 -12.52 -2.62
N TRP A 158 11.65 -13.17 -1.69
CA TRP A 158 10.46 -12.61 -1.04
C TRP A 158 10.81 -11.56 0.01
N ASN A 159 10.32 -10.34 -0.24
CA ASN A 159 10.30 -9.23 0.69
C ASN A 159 8.97 -9.17 1.43
N GLN A 160 9.01 -8.82 2.71
CA GLN A 160 7.82 -8.55 3.53
C GLN A 160 7.74 -7.05 3.80
N VAL A 161 6.62 -6.42 3.43
CA VAL A 161 6.31 -5.03 3.74
C VAL A 161 5.20 -4.99 4.78
N GLU A 162 5.41 -4.21 5.82
CA GLU A 162 4.40 -3.88 6.82
C GLU A 162 4.16 -2.37 6.81
N ILE A 163 2.89 -1.97 6.76
CA ILE A 163 2.46 -0.58 6.76
C ILE A 163 1.47 -0.39 7.90
N LEU A 164 1.83 0.42 8.89
CA LEU A 164 0.89 0.94 9.88
C LEU A 164 0.45 2.34 9.44
N ALA A 165 -0.74 2.44 8.88
CA ALA A 165 -1.39 3.71 8.57
C ALA A 165 -2.41 4.01 9.67
N LYS A 166 -2.10 4.94 10.58
CA LYS A 166 -2.99 5.32 11.67
C LYS A 166 -3.07 6.83 11.75
N ASP A 167 -4.30 7.33 11.64
CA ASP A 167 -4.59 8.75 11.57
C ASP A 167 -3.82 9.40 10.40
N ASP A 168 -3.05 10.45 10.64
CA ASP A 168 -2.21 11.12 9.64
C ASP A 168 -0.77 10.61 9.60
N GLU A 169 -0.49 9.45 10.19
CA GLU A 169 0.84 8.86 10.22
C GLU A 169 0.92 7.52 9.47
N TYR A 170 2.09 7.28 8.88
CA TYR A 170 2.51 6.03 8.27
C TYR A 170 3.81 5.58 8.92
N THR A 171 3.88 4.32 9.33
CA THR A 171 5.12 3.64 9.67
C THR A 171 5.30 2.45 8.74
N VAL A 172 6.48 2.32 8.14
CA VAL A 172 6.76 1.31 7.13
C VAL A 172 7.96 0.49 7.56
N TRP A 173 7.79 -0.83 7.56
CA TRP A 173 8.87 -1.80 7.74
C TRP A 173 9.03 -2.65 6.49
N ILE A 174 10.28 -2.96 6.17
CA ILE A 174 10.61 -3.96 5.15
C ILE A 174 11.52 -5.01 5.81
N ASN A 175 11.14 -6.28 5.69
CA ASN A 175 11.83 -7.42 6.29
C ASN A 175 12.13 -7.22 7.79
N GLY A 176 11.18 -6.61 8.52
CA GLY A 176 11.29 -6.33 9.95
C GLY A 176 12.10 -5.08 10.31
N GLN A 177 12.75 -4.42 9.36
CA GLN A 177 13.51 -3.19 9.59
C GLN A 177 12.64 -1.97 9.35
N LEU A 178 12.68 -0.99 10.26
CA LEU A 178 11.99 0.28 10.10
C LEU A 178 12.64 1.08 8.96
N VAL A 179 11.94 1.22 7.84
CA VAL A 179 12.44 1.97 6.67
C VAL A 179 11.85 3.36 6.56
N ASN A 180 10.67 3.63 7.14
CA ASN A 180 10.12 4.97 7.14
C ASN A 180 9.12 5.22 8.27
N HIS A 181 9.07 6.48 8.72
CA HIS A 181 8.02 7.02 9.57
C HIS A 181 7.68 8.41 9.06
N VAL A 182 6.41 8.63 8.74
CA VAL A 182 5.93 9.81 8.01
C VAL A 182 4.66 10.32 8.67
N ARG A 183 4.60 11.64 8.89
CA ARG A 183 3.48 12.34 9.52
C ARG A 183 2.78 13.28 8.55
N SER A 184 1.67 13.86 9.01
CA SER A 184 0.94 14.88 8.25
C SER A 184 0.46 14.36 6.88
N VAL A 185 0.16 13.07 6.80
CA VAL A 185 -0.37 12.40 5.62
C VAL A 185 -1.87 12.65 5.54
N THR A 186 -2.38 12.98 4.35
CA THR A 186 -3.83 13.19 4.15
C THR A 186 -4.65 12.01 4.66
N ARG A 187 -5.60 12.31 5.56
CA ARG A 187 -6.56 11.32 6.08
C ARG A 187 -7.74 11.22 5.13
N ALA A 188 -7.83 10.10 4.42
CA ALA A 188 -8.95 9.78 3.55
C ALA A 188 -9.17 8.27 3.53
N ALA A 189 -10.43 7.85 3.51
CA ALA A 189 -10.76 6.46 3.23
C ALA A 189 -10.51 6.18 1.75
N GLY A 190 -9.88 5.05 1.42
CA GLY A 190 -9.76 4.60 0.04
C GLY A 190 -9.29 3.15 -0.09
N PRO A 191 -9.38 2.57 -1.29
CA PRO A 191 -8.89 1.23 -1.55
C PRO A 191 -7.39 1.05 -1.26
N ILE A 192 -7.00 -0.20 -1.06
CA ILE A 192 -5.62 -0.66 -1.16
C ILE A 192 -5.42 -1.15 -2.60
N GLY A 193 -4.29 -0.83 -3.21
CA GLY A 193 -3.96 -1.27 -4.56
C GLY A 193 -2.51 -1.74 -4.70
N LEU A 194 -2.29 -2.52 -5.76
CA LEU A 194 -1.00 -3.01 -6.19
C LEU A 194 -0.76 -2.49 -7.61
N GLN A 195 0.36 -1.81 -7.81
CA GLN A 195 0.64 -1.12 -9.05
C GLN A 195 1.23 -2.04 -10.13
N SER A 196 0.77 -1.87 -11.36
CA SER A 196 1.41 -2.35 -12.58
C SER A 196 2.23 -1.20 -13.16
N GLU A 197 3.57 -1.27 -13.09
CA GLU A 197 4.44 -0.26 -13.72
C GLU A 197 5.82 -0.83 -14.11
N GLY A 198 6.00 -1.22 -15.36
CA GLY A 198 7.31 -1.60 -15.91
C GLY A 198 7.58 -3.10 -15.90
N GLY A 199 7.96 -3.69 -14.75
CA GLY A 199 8.48 -5.06 -14.68
C GLY A 199 7.52 -6.07 -14.04
N GLU A 200 7.78 -7.36 -14.30
CA GLU A 200 6.99 -8.45 -13.74
C GLU A 200 7.25 -8.59 -12.23
N ILE A 201 6.19 -8.49 -11.43
CA ILE A 201 6.22 -8.54 -9.96
C ILE A 201 5.18 -9.52 -9.44
N HIS A 202 5.54 -10.27 -8.41
CA HIS A 202 4.71 -11.31 -7.80
C HIS A 202 4.32 -10.88 -6.39
N PHE A 203 3.08 -11.17 -6.00
CA PHE A 203 2.57 -11.01 -4.65
C PHE A 203 1.98 -12.34 -4.17
N ARG A 204 2.08 -12.65 -2.88
CA ARG A 204 1.47 -13.90 -2.33
C ARG A 204 0.72 -13.74 -1.01
N ARG A 205 0.90 -12.63 -0.31
CA ARG A 205 0.12 -12.28 0.88
C ARG A 205 -0.24 -10.82 0.79
N VAL A 206 -1.54 -10.53 0.92
CA VAL A 206 -2.06 -9.17 1.11
C VAL A 206 -3.11 -9.26 2.19
N ARG A 207 -2.72 -8.90 3.41
CA ARG A 207 -3.55 -9.05 4.62
C ARG A 207 -3.65 -7.71 5.33
N LEU A 208 -4.85 -7.35 5.77
CA LEU A 208 -5.12 -6.08 6.41
C LEU A 208 -5.84 -6.26 7.74
N ILE A 209 -5.41 -5.55 8.77
CA ILE A 209 -6.11 -5.40 10.04
C ILE A 209 -6.67 -3.98 10.08
N PRO A 210 -8.00 -3.79 9.99
CA PRO A 210 -8.59 -2.47 10.16
C PRO A 210 -8.29 -1.96 11.56
N LEU A 211 -8.10 -0.65 11.73
CA LEU A 211 -7.87 -0.06 13.05
C LEU A 211 -8.97 0.96 13.36
N PRO A 212 -9.36 1.09 14.64
CA PRO A 212 -10.34 2.09 15.03
C PRO A 212 -9.83 3.52 14.72
N SER A 213 -10.76 4.40 14.36
CA SER A 213 -10.50 5.84 14.40
C SER A 213 -10.41 6.28 15.85
N ALA A 214 -9.53 7.23 16.18
CA ALA A 214 -9.56 7.87 17.48
C ALA A 214 -10.97 8.44 17.74
N ILE A 215 -11.56 8.09 18.90
CA ILE A 215 -12.82 8.70 19.33
C ILE A 215 -12.52 10.17 19.60
N SER A 216 -13.09 11.06 18.80
CA SER A 216 -13.03 12.50 19.09
C SER A 216 -13.95 12.75 20.27
N ILE A 217 -13.37 12.89 21.46
CA ILE A 217 -14.09 13.44 22.62
C ILE A 217 -14.19 14.94 22.34
N ARG A 218 -15.38 15.38 21.94
CA ARG A 218 -15.71 16.80 21.87
C ARG A 218 -15.86 17.39 23.26
#